data_AF-A0A6J6Z3Q9-F1
#
_entry.id   AF-A0A6J6Z3Q9-F1
#
_cell.length_a   1.000
_cell.length_b   1.000
_cell.length_c   1.000
_cell.angle_alpha   90.00
_cell.angle_beta   90.00
_cell.angle_gamma   90.00
#
_symmetry.space_group_name_H-M   'P 1'
#
loop_
_entity.id
_entity.type
_entity.pdbx_description
1 polymer ?
#
loop_
_entity_poly.entity_id
_entity_poly.type
_entity_poly.pdbx_seq_one_letter_code
_entity_poly.pdbx_strand_id
1 'polypeptide(L)'
;MQMATTRERFTDEQNQRALGLVLGAAVGDALGAPFEFGAPGDYRRRFPTPVLGGRGEMIGGGSFGWAPGEFTDDTQMAIALGEALLQHGGYDPDTVWAWFRAWCDTANDVGNQTRWALRHADWRDVPRDTESSAGNGALMRAFPLALAFLDADDDLARDVVLHQAGLTHPDPAAGWGAWLAVAMMRQALRGQDPFDNLEALVDSVPEAQRKDFASVLLSGWTPNDPAPSNGSVWGCLAQAVWAVRSTASFESAIVAAIQLGNDTDTVACVAGALAGARYSVQGIPSRWATYVHGALDAPDGRLVYRMDHLQQFARRLLGGTDRSETPPESPAGPQEVAPWLHAADLLGANDAPTDWAIVSLCRTRDRFANHDIRRQVYLIDESEPERNIGLASAVRDAVDAVDALLAEGRNVIVHCHGGRSRTGLVLKAWAMRTYGYSEREAHSWLAGQWYRYADYNDAFVEFLDSDWPSPARP
;
A
#
# COMPACT_ATOMS: atom_id res chain seq x y z
N MET A 1 -0.44 25.74 7.32
CA MET A 1 -1.06 25.84 5.97
C MET A 1 -2.25 24.88 5.92
N GLN A 2 -3.46 25.35 5.59
CA GLN A 2 -4.70 24.56 5.72
C GLN A 2 -4.80 23.42 4.68
N MET A 3 -5.39 22.30 5.08
CA MET A 3 -5.86 21.25 4.17
C MET A 3 -7.16 21.68 3.48
N ALA A 4 -7.45 21.12 2.31
CA ALA A 4 -8.71 21.38 1.60
C ALA A 4 -9.92 20.77 2.36
N THR A 5 -11.05 21.50 2.45
CA THR A 5 -12.16 21.20 3.38
C THR A 5 -13.49 20.80 2.72
N THR A 6 -13.55 20.30 1.49
CA THR A 6 -14.83 20.06 0.79
C THR A 6 -15.10 18.58 0.49
N ARG A 7 -16.32 18.13 0.85
CA ARG A 7 -16.74 16.73 1.10
C ARG A 7 -16.88 15.80 -0.13
N GLU A 8 -16.71 16.27 -1.35
CA GLU A 8 -16.97 15.50 -2.60
C GLU A 8 -16.01 15.90 -3.74
N ARG A 9 -14.69 15.92 -3.50
CA ARG A 9 -13.76 16.41 -4.53
C ARG A 9 -13.08 15.35 -5.39
N PHE A 10 -12.81 14.16 -4.85
CA PHE A 10 -11.90 13.21 -5.49
C PHE A 10 -12.65 12.04 -6.15
N THR A 11 -12.23 11.68 -7.36
CA THR A 11 -12.80 10.58 -8.13
C THR A 11 -12.58 9.24 -7.42
N ASP A 12 -13.34 8.19 -7.76
CA ASP A 12 -13.10 6.87 -7.19
C ASP A 12 -11.74 6.30 -7.60
N GLU A 13 -11.24 6.67 -8.77
CA GLU A 13 -9.86 6.38 -9.18
C GLU A 13 -8.85 7.02 -8.21
N GLN A 14 -8.96 8.32 -7.95
CA GLN A 14 -8.08 9.02 -7.01
C GLN A 14 -8.15 8.40 -5.61
N ASN A 15 -9.35 8.00 -5.16
CA ASN A 15 -9.51 7.29 -3.90
C ASN A 15 -8.77 5.95 -3.90
N GLN A 16 -8.94 5.12 -4.94
CA GLN A 16 -8.26 3.82 -5.05
C GLN A 16 -6.73 3.96 -5.08
N ARG A 17 -6.22 5.00 -5.76
CA ARG A 17 -4.80 5.34 -5.80
C ARG A 17 -4.28 5.86 -4.45
N ALA A 18 -5.07 6.65 -3.74
CA ALA A 18 -4.75 7.11 -2.39
C ALA A 18 -4.67 5.96 -1.38
N LEU A 19 -5.63 5.01 -1.44
CA LEU A 19 -5.58 3.77 -0.67
C LEU A 19 -4.31 2.96 -1.02
N GLY A 20 -4.02 2.86 -2.31
CA GLY A 20 -2.83 2.16 -2.81
C GLY A 20 -1.54 2.79 -2.31
N LEU A 21 -1.42 4.12 -2.30
CA LEU A 21 -0.25 4.85 -1.82
C LEU A 21 0.06 4.52 -0.35
N VAL A 22 -0.92 4.64 0.54
CA VAL A 22 -0.70 4.39 1.98
C VAL A 22 -0.45 2.91 2.27
N LEU A 23 -1.30 2.01 1.73
CA LEU A 23 -1.11 0.57 1.94
C LEU A 23 0.18 0.07 1.29
N GLY A 24 0.53 0.63 0.13
CA GLY A 24 1.72 0.26 -0.61
C GLY A 24 2.99 0.63 0.15
N ALA A 25 3.04 1.81 0.78
CA ALA A 25 4.12 2.21 1.67
C ALA A 25 4.29 1.22 2.83
N ALA A 26 3.20 0.95 3.57
CA ALA A 26 3.20 0.04 4.71
C ALA A 26 3.54 -1.41 4.33
N VAL A 27 3.09 -1.87 3.15
CA VAL A 27 3.45 -3.20 2.62
C VAL A 27 4.92 -3.26 2.25
N GLY A 28 5.44 -2.24 1.58
CA GLY A 28 6.85 -2.16 1.20
C GLY A 28 7.77 -2.19 2.41
N ASP A 29 7.49 -1.33 3.39
CA ASP A 29 8.14 -1.27 4.70
C ASP A 29 8.14 -2.65 5.39
N ALA A 30 6.96 -3.19 5.71
CA ALA A 30 6.85 -4.45 6.46
C ALA A 30 7.46 -5.67 5.73
N LEU A 31 7.43 -5.68 4.40
CA LEU A 31 8.03 -6.76 3.60
C LEU A 31 9.55 -6.61 3.45
N GLY A 32 10.05 -5.37 3.45
CA GLY A 32 11.47 -5.03 3.36
C GLY A 32 12.23 -5.19 4.67
N ALA A 33 11.60 -4.90 5.81
CA ALA A 33 12.24 -4.89 7.13
C ALA A 33 13.00 -6.19 7.50
N PRO A 34 12.53 -7.41 7.16
CA PRO A 34 13.29 -8.63 7.43
C PRO A 34 14.63 -8.75 6.70
N PHE A 35 14.81 -7.99 5.62
CA PHE A 35 15.96 -8.04 4.72
C PHE A 35 16.91 -6.84 4.89
N GLU A 36 16.59 -5.93 5.81
CA GLU A 36 17.38 -4.74 6.09
C GLU A 36 18.80 -5.13 6.53
N PHE A 37 19.80 -4.39 6.03
CA PHE A 37 21.24 -4.66 6.12
C PHE A 37 21.69 -5.99 5.51
N GLY A 38 20.79 -6.68 4.79
CA GLY A 38 21.07 -7.87 4.02
C GLY A 38 21.82 -7.59 2.72
N ALA A 39 22.32 -8.66 2.11
CA ALA A 39 23.01 -8.57 0.83
C ALA A 39 21.98 -8.52 -0.32
N PRO A 40 22.34 -7.89 -1.46
CA PRO A 40 21.50 -7.94 -2.65
C PRO A 40 21.12 -9.38 -3.01
N GLY A 41 19.85 -9.58 -3.35
CA GLY A 41 19.30 -10.88 -3.74
C GLY A 41 18.78 -11.77 -2.61
N ASP A 42 18.85 -11.35 -1.34
CA ASP A 42 18.39 -12.17 -0.21
C ASP A 42 16.91 -12.55 -0.28
N TYR A 43 16.04 -11.63 -0.73
CA TYR A 43 14.61 -11.92 -0.88
C TYR A 43 14.35 -13.12 -1.80
N ARG A 44 14.95 -13.14 -2.99
CA ARG A 44 14.78 -14.26 -3.94
C ARG A 44 15.52 -15.53 -3.53
N ARG A 45 16.59 -15.43 -2.73
CA ARG A 45 17.17 -16.63 -2.10
C ARG A 45 16.18 -17.27 -1.13
N ARG A 46 15.46 -16.45 -0.36
CA ARG A 46 14.45 -16.92 0.60
C ARG A 46 13.16 -17.39 -0.08
N PHE A 47 12.73 -16.66 -1.12
CA PHE A 47 11.50 -16.88 -1.88
C PHE A 47 11.80 -16.93 -3.39
N PRO A 48 12.25 -18.09 -3.92
CA PRO A 48 12.53 -18.23 -5.34
C PRO A 48 11.30 -18.05 -6.24
N THR A 49 10.12 -18.32 -5.71
CA THR A 49 8.80 -18.13 -6.34
C THR A 49 7.85 -17.46 -5.35
N PRO A 50 6.82 -16.74 -5.83
CA PRO A 50 5.78 -16.17 -4.96
C PRO A 50 5.14 -17.22 -4.04
N VAL A 51 4.89 -16.85 -2.79
CA VAL A 51 4.22 -17.70 -1.79
C VAL A 51 2.76 -17.28 -1.72
N LEU A 52 1.91 -17.90 -2.53
CA LEU A 52 0.50 -17.49 -2.67
C LEU A 52 -0.41 -18.01 -1.53
N GLY A 53 -0.01 -19.11 -0.89
CA GLY A 53 -0.70 -19.73 0.24
C GLY A 53 -0.32 -19.15 1.60
N GLY A 54 -0.78 -19.77 2.70
CA GLY A 54 -0.47 -19.35 4.07
C GLY A 54 -0.61 -17.83 4.34
N ARG A 55 0.38 -17.25 5.03
CA ARG A 55 0.52 -15.79 5.23
C ARG A 55 1.43 -15.11 4.19
N GLY A 56 1.76 -15.81 3.11
CA GLY A 56 2.68 -15.34 2.07
C GLY A 56 4.08 -15.05 2.58
N GLU A 57 4.68 -13.98 2.08
CA GLU A 57 6.07 -13.59 2.31
C GLU A 57 6.28 -12.63 3.50
N MET A 58 5.21 -12.25 4.20
CA MET A 58 5.24 -11.38 5.39
C MET A 58 5.78 -12.12 6.61
N ILE A 59 7.09 -12.35 6.66
CA ILE A 59 7.72 -13.22 7.67
C ILE A 59 8.15 -12.54 8.97
N GLY A 60 8.25 -11.21 8.99
CA GLY A 60 8.85 -10.48 10.13
C GLY A 60 10.32 -10.87 10.34
N GLY A 61 10.85 -10.62 11.53
CA GLY A 61 12.25 -10.84 11.88
C GLY A 61 13.08 -9.57 11.68
N GLY A 62 14.22 -9.68 10.97
CA GLY A 62 15.16 -8.58 10.80
C GLY A 62 15.90 -8.22 12.10
N SER A 63 16.62 -7.10 12.07
CA SER A 63 17.51 -6.65 13.16
C SER A 63 16.78 -6.35 14.47
N PHE A 64 15.50 -5.96 14.39
CA PHE A 64 14.70 -5.55 15.54
C PHE A 64 13.63 -6.59 15.94
N GLY A 65 13.57 -7.75 15.28
CA GLY A 65 12.65 -8.83 15.65
C GLY A 65 11.18 -8.51 15.39
N TRP A 66 10.89 -7.81 14.29
CA TRP A 66 9.55 -7.40 13.87
C TRP A 66 8.59 -8.58 13.77
N ALA A 67 7.32 -8.39 14.17
CA ALA A 67 6.31 -9.40 13.94
C ALA A 67 5.99 -9.54 12.43
N PRO A 68 5.49 -10.70 11.98
CA PRO A 68 4.96 -10.87 10.62
C PRO A 68 4.01 -9.74 10.22
N GLY A 69 4.37 -8.98 9.17
CA GLY A 69 3.60 -7.84 8.67
C GLY A 69 3.68 -6.56 9.51
N GLU A 70 4.56 -6.51 10.53
CA GLU A 70 4.79 -5.29 11.30
C GLU A 70 5.62 -4.28 10.50
N PHE A 71 5.13 -3.05 10.36
CA PHE A 71 5.84 -1.95 9.72
C PHE A 71 6.72 -1.17 10.72
N THR A 72 7.74 -0.48 10.21
CA THR A 72 8.83 0.13 10.97
C THR A 72 8.68 1.66 11.12
N ASP A 73 9.77 2.38 11.39
CA ASP A 73 9.77 3.83 11.60
C ASP A 73 9.35 4.60 10.35
N ASP A 74 9.62 4.09 9.15
CA ASP A 74 9.08 4.57 7.88
C ASP A 74 7.58 4.90 7.94
N THR A 75 6.77 3.86 8.16
CA THR A 75 5.32 3.99 8.20
C THR A 75 4.84 4.63 9.49
N GLN A 76 5.49 4.35 10.63
CA GLN A 76 5.11 4.97 11.91
C GLN A 76 5.27 6.50 11.88
N MET A 77 6.41 7.01 11.39
CA MET A 77 6.63 8.45 11.24
C MET A 77 5.71 9.08 10.21
N ALA A 78 5.39 8.38 9.12
CA ALA A 78 4.42 8.86 8.14
C ALA A 78 3.01 8.97 8.74
N ILE A 79 2.58 7.98 9.53
CA ILE A 79 1.31 8.03 10.25
C ILE A 79 1.32 9.20 11.25
N ALA A 80 2.39 9.36 12.02
CA ALA A 80 2.54 10.47 12.96
C ALA A 80 2.43 11.84 12.25
N LEU A 81 3.09 12.00 11.08
CA LEU A 81 2.96 13.19 10.25
C LEU A 81 1.51 13.39 9.78
N GLY A 82 0.87 12.36 9.25
CA GLY A 82 -0.50 12.48 8.73
C GLY A 82 -1.54 12.73 9.80
N GLU A 83 -1.46 12.11 10.98
CA GLU A 83 -2.39 12.38 12.08
C GLU A 83 -2.16 13.79 12.65
N ALA A 84 -0.92 14.29 12.70
CA ALA A 84 -0.65 15.69 13.03
C ALA A 84 -1.34 16.65 12.04
N LEU A 85 -1.31 16.34 10.74
CA LEU A 85 -2.04 17.12 9.72
C LEU A 85 -3.54 17.10 9.98
N LEU A 86 -4.10 15.93 10.28
CA LEU A 86 -5.53 15.75 10.52
C LEU A 86 -5.98 16.43 11.82
N GLN A 87 -5.17 16.39 12.88
CA GLN A 87 -5.45 17.07 14.14
C GLN A 87 -5.50 18.59 13.96
N HIS A 88 -4.56 19.16 13.21
CA HIS A 88 -4.49 20.61 13.00
C HIS A 88 -5.41 21.09 11.85
N GLY A 89 -5.86 20.19 10.97
CA GLY A 89 -6.54 20.54 9.71
C GLY A 89 -5.60 21.19 8.69
N GLY A 90 -4.31 20.85 8.74
CA GLY A 90 -3.25 21.58 8.04
C GLY A 90 -1.85 21.18 8.51
N TYR A 91 -0.84 21.67 7.80
CA TYR A 91 0.54 21.58 8.28
C TYR A 91 0.84 22.64 9.33
N ASP A 92 1.25 22.16 10.50
CA ASP A 92 1.75 22.94 11.64
C ASP A 92 2.97 22.23 12.25
N PRO A 93 4.16 22.86 12.24
CA PRO A 93 5.38 22.20 12.66
C PRO A 93 5.42 21.87 14.16
N ASP A 94 4.73 22.64 15.00
CA ASP A 94 4.69 22.41 16.44
C ASP A 94 3.86 21.15 16.77
N THR A 95 2.71 20.98 16.09
CA THR A 95 1.91 19.75 16.16
C THR A 95 2.72 18.56 15.65
N VAL A 96 3.34 18.66 14.47
CA VAL A 96 4.16 17.58 13.89
C VAL A 96 5.31 17.18 14.84
N TRP A 97 5.97 18.16 15.44
CA TRP A 97 7.06 17.91 16.38
C TRP A 97 6.58 17.16 17.63
N ALA A 98 5.43 17.54 18.19
CA ALA A 98 4.85 16.85 19.35
C ALA A 98 4.55 15.37 19.03
N TRP A 99 4.02 15.09 17.83
CA TRP A 99 3.77 13.73 17.37
C TRP A 99 5.06 12.92 17.18
N PHE A 100 6.10 13.50 16.56
CA PHE A 100 7.39 12.83 16.41
C PHE A 100 8.06 12.55 17.75
N ARG A 101 7.97 13.47 18.72
CA ARG A 101 8.47 13.26 20.08
C ARG A 101 7.74 12.12 20.79
N ALA A 102 6.40 12.12 20.75
CA ALA A 102 5.60 11.06 21.37
C ALA A 102 5.94 9.67 20.79
N TRP A 103 6.06 9.57 19.46
CA TRP A 103 6.45 8.34 18.81
C TRP A 103 7.87 7.89 19.20
N CYS A 104 8.84 8.81 19.18
CA CYS A 104 10.26 8.51 19.43
C CYS A 104 10.53 7.99 20.85
N ASP A 105 9.69 8.33 21.82
CA ASP A 105 9.84 7.89 23.22
C ASP A 105 9.67 6.37 23.37
N THR A 106 8.95 5.71 22.44
CA THR A 106 8.66 4.26 22.50
C THR A 106 9.05 3.49 21.24
N ALA A 107 9.55 4.15 20.21
CA ALA A 107 9.90 3.54 18.94
C ALA A 107 11.02 2.49 19.09
N ASN A 108 10.83 1.33 18.47
CA ASN A 108 11.82 0.24 18.46
C ASN A 108 13.04 0.60 17.61
N ASP A 109 12.81 1.29 16.49
CA ASP A 109 13.86 1.85 15.64
C ASP A 109 13.64 3.35 15.44
N VAL A 110 14.75 4.09 15.42
CA VAL A 110 14.79 5.52 15.08
C VAL A 110 16.15 5.80 14.47
N GLY A 111 16.16 6.17 13.19
CA GLY A 111 17.37 6.59 12.48
C GLY A 111 18.18 7.64 13.24
N ASN A 112 19.51 7.55 13.17
CA ASN A 112 20.43 8.35 13.99
C ASN A 112 20.20 9.86 13.89
N GLN A 113 19.92 10.37 12.70
CA GLN A 113 19.69 11.80 12.47
C GLN A 113 18.34 12.26 13.03
N THR A 114 17.28 11.46 12.85
CA THR A 114 15.97 11.70 13.49
C THR A 114 16.11 11.71 15.01
N ARG A 115 16.80 10.71 15.58
CA ARG A 115 17.06 10.63 17.02
C ARG A 115 17.87 11.82 17.53
N TRP A 116 18.88 12.26 16.78
CA TRP A 116 19.67 13.44 17.12
C TRP A 116 18.80 14.71 17.15
N ALA A 117 17.97 14.93 16.14
CA ALA A 117 17.10 16.10 16.07
C ALA A 117 16.12 16.11 17.25
N LEU A 118 15.44 14.99 17.51
CA LEU A 118 14.41 14.86 18.54
C LEU A 118 14.95 14.93 19.98
N ARG A 119 16.27 14.99 20.20
CA ARG A 119 16.84 15.34 21.52
C ARG A 119 16.53 16.77 21.93
N HIS A 120 16.29 17.66 20.97
CA HIS A 120 15.92 19.04 21.23
C HIS A 120 14.46 19.11 21.70
N ALA A 121 14.16 20.06 22.57
CA ALA A 121 12.80 20.26 23.07
C ALA A 121 11.91 20.89 21.99
N ASP A 122 12.45 21.82 21.21
CA ASP A 122 11.78 22.50 20.11
C ASP A 122 12.55 22.24 18.80
N TRP A 123 11.83 22.07 17.69
CA TRP A 123 12.42 21.90 16.36
C TRP A 123 13.25 23.12 15.93
N ARG A 124 12.94 24.30 16.47
CA ARG A 124 13.67 25.55 16.21
C ARG A 124 15.10 25.53 16.75
N ASP A 125 15.35 24.69 17.75
CA ASP A 125 16.67 24.54 18.36
C ASP A 125 17.58 23.57 17.59
N VAL A 126 17.04 22.86 16.59
CA VAL A 126 17.82 21.93 15.75
C VAL A 126 18.80 22.74 14.88
N PRO A 127 20.12 22.55 15.03
CA PRO A 127 21.12 23.28 14.25
C PRO A 127 20.96 23.04 12.75
N ARG A 128 21.00 24.13 11.96
CA ARG A 128 20.87 24.06 10.48
C ARG A 128 22.21 24.05 9.75
N ASP A 129 23.27 24.55 10.37
CA ASP A 129 24.60 24.72 9.77
C ASP A 129 25.54 23.52 10.04
N THR A 130 25.02 22.38 10.46
CA THR A 130 25.83 21.17 10.61
C THR A 130 26.21 20.61 9.24
N GLU A 131 27.40 20.01 9.12
CA GLU A 131 27.71 19.04 8.05
C GLU A 131 26.81 17.80 8.21
N SER A 132 25.49 17.98 8.07
CA SER A 132 24.51 16.93 8.25
C SER A 132 24.53 16.00 7.05
N SER A 133 24.41 14.70 7.30
CA SER A 133 24.18 13.74 6.23
C SER A 133 22.85 14.00 5.54
N ALA A 134 22.81 13.87 4.22
CA ALA A 134 21.58 13.82 3.43
C ALA A 134 20.87 12.46 3.60
N GLY A 135 20.46 12.13 4.82
CA GLY A 135 19.75 10.89 5.16
C GLY A 135 18.34 10.83 4.54
N ASN A 136 17.83 9.62 4.36
CA ASN A 136 16.51 9.35 3.77
C ASN A 136 15.33 9.48 4.75
N GLY A 137 15.58 9.67 6.05
CA GLY A 137 14.53 9.67 7.09
C GLY A 137 13.45 10.75 6.95
N ALA A 138 13.72 11.83 6.20
CA ALA A 138 12.72 12.82 5.82
C ALA A 138 11.89 12.44 4.57
N LEU A 139 12.49 11.69 3.64
CA LEU A 139 11.86 11.20 2.41
C LEU A 139 10.83 10.12 2.72
N MET A 140 11.21 9.13 3.53
CA MET A 140 10.40 7.94 3.80
C MET A 140 9.01 8.24 4.38
N ARG A 141 8.94 9.28 5.22
CA ARG A 141 7.71 9.69 5.90
C ARG A 141 6.86 10.72 5.14
N ALA A 142 7.29 11.16 3.96
CA ALA A 142 6.69 12.33 3.29
C ALA A 142 5.41 12.02 2.49
N PHE A 143 5.12 10.74 2.21
CA PHE A 143 3.99 10.34 1.35
C PHE A 143 2.61 10.86 1.79
N PRO A 144 2.27 11.08 3.09
CA PRO A 144 0.98 11.65 3.49
C PRO A 144 0.75 13.05 2.91
N LEU A 145 1.82 13.81 2.66
CA LEU A 145 1.74 15.15 2.09
C LEU A 145 1.27 15.13 0.63
N ALA A 146 1.50 14.03 -0.11
CA ALA A 146 0.97 13.88 -1.46
C ALA A 146 -0.57 13.84 -1.47
N LEU A 147 -1.19 13.30 -0.42
CA LEU A 147 -2.65 13.26 -0.25
C LEU A 147 -3.19 14.58 0.31
N ALA A 148 -2.63 15.05 1.43
CA ALA A 148 -3.11 16.23 2.13
C ALA A 148 -3.02 17.52 1.29
N PHE A 149 -2.06 17.56 0.37
CA PHE A 149 -1.81 18.69 -0.54
C PHE A 149 -2.02 18.30 -2.01
N LEU A 150 -2.87 17.30 -2.30
CA LEU A 150 -3.14 16.88 -3.67
C LEU A 150 -3.69 18.02 -4.54
N ASP A 151 -4.58 18.86 -3.99
CA ASP A 151 -5.18 20.00 -4.70
C ASP A 151 -4.44 21.33 -4.53
N ALA A 152 -3.39 21.36 -3.71
CA ALA A 152 -2.56 22.56 -3.55
C ALA A 152 -1.80 22.86 -4.84
N ASP A 153 -1.40 24.11 -5.05
CA ASP A 153 -0.36 24.40 -6.02
C ASP A 153 0.98 23.76 -5.61
N ASP A 154 1.87 23.59 -6.58
CA ASP A 154 3.14 22.90 -6.38
C ASP A 154 4.08 23.67 -5.45
N ASP A 155 4.00 25.01 -5.42
CA ASP A 155 4.84 25.83 -4.54
C ASP A 155 4.46 25.59 -3.07
N LEU A 156 3.17 25.63 -2.75
CA LEU A 156 2.65 25.37 -1.41
C LEU A 156 3.01 23.96 -0.93
N ALA A 157 2.77 22.95 -1.78
CA ALA A 157 3.07 21.56 -1.45
C ALA A 157 4.58 21.35 -1.25
N ARG A 158 5.41 21.93 -2.12
CA ARG A 158 6.88 21.89 -1.99
C ARG A 158 7.34 22.51 -0.70
N ASP A 159 6.88 23.71 -0.38
CA ASP A 159 7.33 24.45 0.80
C ASP A 159 6.99 23.69 2.10
N VAL A 160 5.83 23.02 2.16
CA VAL A 160 5.48 22.12 3.27
C VAL A 160 6.43 20.92 3.36
N VAL A 161 6.72 20.26 2.23
CA VAL A 161 7.63 19.10 2.20
C VAL A 161 9.06 19.49 2.61
N LEU A 162 9.56 20.64 2.15
CA LEU A 162 10.85 21.17 2.56
C LEU A 162 10.86 21.50 4.06
N HIS A 163 9.79 22.10 4.58
CA HIS A 163 9.70 22.43 6.00
C HIS A 163 9.68 21.17 6.88
N GLN A 164 8.90 20.13 6.53
CA GLN A 164 8.85 18.90 7.34
C GLN A 164 10.19 18.17 7.37
N ALA A 165 10.91 18.20 6.24
CA ALA A 165 12.23 17.60 6.16
C ALA A 165 13.19 18.33 7.09
N GLY A 166 13.19 19.67 7.03
CA GLY A 166 14.04 20.53 7.84
C GLY A 166 13.80 20.44 9.36
N LEU A 167 12.71 19.82 9.82
CA LEU A 167 12.51 19.57 11.25
C LEU A 167 13.57 18.61 11.82
N THR A 168 14.01 17.62 11.04
CA THR A 168 15.00 16.63 11.52
C THR A 168 16.19 16.43 10.60
N HIS A 169 16.07 16.78 9.32
CA HIS A 169 17.11 16.69 8.29
C HIS A 169 17.32 18.08 7.68
N PRO A 170 18.19 18.93 8.28
CA PRO A 170 18.40 20.29 7.81
C PRO A 170 19.11 20.38 6.46
N ASP A 171 19.76 19.29 6.00
CA ASP A 171 20.36 19.21 4.67
C ASP A 171 19.30 19.46 3.58
N PRO A 172 19.49 20.46 2.69
CA PRO A 172 18.54 20.77 1.62
C PRO A 172 18.24 19.58 0.71
N ALA A 173 19.19 18.68 0.48
CA ALA A 173 18.98 17.50 -0.36
C ALA A 173 17.90 16.57 0.19
N ALA A 174 17.82 16.43 1.52
CA ALA A 174 16.79 15.60 2.16
C ALA A 174 15.38 16.14 1.85
N GLY A 175 15.21 17.47 1.92
CA GLY A 175 13.95 18.13 1.57
C GLY A 175 13.62 18.01 0.07
N TRP A 176 14.58 18.30 -0.80
CA TRP A 176 14.34 18.26 -2.25
C TRP A 176 14.06 16.84 -2.75
N GLY A 177 14.75 15.82 -2.21
CA GLY A 177 14.43 14.43 -2.53
C GLY A 177 13.03 14.02 -2.06
N ALA A 178 12.63 14.44 -0.85
CA ALA A 178 11.26 14.25 -0.38
C ALA A 178 10.23 14.93 -1.29
N TRP A 179 10.51 16.14 -1.78
CA TRP A 179 9.64 16.86 -2.71
C TRP A 179 9.50 16.12 -4.05
N LEU A 180 10.61 15.68 -4.64
CA LEU A 180 10.59 14.95 -5.91
C LEU A 180 9.72 13.69 -5.80
N ALA A 181 9.84 12.95 -4.70
CA ALA A 181 8.99 11.78 -4.43
C ALA A 181 7.50 12.15 -4.30
N VAL A 182 7.19 13.16 -3.49
CA VAL A 182 5.81 13.65 -3.30
C VAL A 182 5.20 14.17 -4.61
N ALA A 183 5.98 14.85 -5.44
CA ALA A 183 5.53 15.37 -6.74
C ALA A 183 5.19 14.23 -7.72
N MET A 184 6.03 13.18 -7.79
CA MET A 184 5.73 11.98 -8.58
C MET A 184 4.48 11.25 -8.07
N MET A 185 4.33 11.13 -6.74
CA MET A 185 3.12 10.54 -6.14
C MET A 185 1.87 11.36 -6.47
N ARG A 186 1.94 12.69 -6.45
CA ARG A 186 0.82 13.57 -6.82
C ARG A 186 0.44 13.43 -8.30
N GLN A 187 1.39 13.22 -9.20
CA GLN A 187 1.10 12.89 -10.61
C GLN A 187 0.37 11.54 -10.72
N ALA A 188 0.91 10.50 -10.08
CA ALA A 188 0.29 9.18 -10.07
C ALA A 188 -1.13 9.20 -9.50
N LEU A 189 -1.36 9.93 -8.40
CA LEU A 189 -2.68 10.11 -7.79
C LEU A 189 -3.69 10.75 -8.75
N ARG A 190 -3.25 11.63 -9.66
CA ARG A 190 -4.09 12.27 -10.70
C ARG A 190 -4.28 11.40 -11.95
N GLY A 191 -3.85 10.13 -11.91
CA GLY A 191 -3.96 9.20 -13.03
C GLY A 191 -2.91 9.40 -14.13
N GLN A 192 -1.88 10.21 -13.89
CA GLN A 192 -0.78 10.45 -14.83
C GLN A 192 0.37 9.45 -14.60
N ASP A 193 1.26 9.26 -15.57
CA ASP A 193 2.48 8.51 -15.30
C ASP A 193 3.37 9.35 -14.35
N PRO A 194 3.83 8.80 -13.21
CA PRO A 194 4.64 9.54 -12.25
C PRO A 194 5.94 10.11 -12.82
N PHE A 195 6.43 9.58 -13.95
CA PHE A 195 7.73 9.93 -14.52
C PHE A 195 7.65 10.90 -15.70
N ASP A 196 6.46 11.23 -16.21
CA ASP A 196 6.28 12.05 -17.42
C ASP A 196 6.95 13.43 -17.30
N ASN A 197 6.92 14.04 -16.11
CA ASN A 197 7.51 15.36 -15.87
C ASN A 197 8.79 15.32 -15.02
N LEU A 198 9.46 14.16 -14.92
CA LEU A 198 10.60 13.99 -14.01
C LEU A 198 11.77 14.93 -14.35
N GLU A 199 12.05 15.17 -15.63
CA GLU A 199 13.09 16.12 -16.06
C GLU A 199 12.77 17.55 -15.58
N ALA A 200 11.55 18.03 -15.81
CA ALA A 200 11.12 19.35 -15.35
C ALA A 200 11.13 19.47 -13.82
N LEU A 201 10.76 18.40 -13.10
CA LEU A 201 10.85 18.37 -11.64
C LEU A 201 12.29 18.48 -11.15
N VAL A 202 13.23 17.76 -11.76
CA VAL A 202 14.66 17.87 -11.43
C VAL A 202 15.19 19.26 -11.76
N ASP A 203 14.78 19.87 -12.88
CA ASP A 203 15.18 21.23 -13.24
C ASP A 203 14.69 22.30 -12.25
N SER A 204 13.60 22.02 -11.52
CA SER A 204 13.10 22.90 -10.45
C SER A 204 13.98 22.89 -9.18
N VAL A 205 14.86 21.90 -9.03
CA VAL A 205 15.78 21.80 -7.89
C VAL A 205 16.87 22.89 -8.00
N PRO A 206 17.30 23.51 -6.88
CA PRO A 206 18.40 24.46 -6.85
C PRO A 206 19.69 23.87 -7.41
N GLU A 207 20.50 24.73 -8.04
CA GLU A 207 21.72 24.34 -8.75
C GLU A 207 22.67 23.46 -7.91
N ALA A 208 22.76 23.74 -6.60
CA ALA A 208 23.62 23.02 -5.66
C ALA A 208 23.31 21.53 -5.53
N GLN A 209 22.05 21.11 -5.70
CA GLN A 209 21.62 19.70 -5.60
C GLN A 209 21.18 19.11 -6.95
N ARG A 210 20.87 19.96 -7.93
CA ARG A 210 20.28 19.54 -9.22
C ARG A 210 21.12 18.50 -9.94
N LYS A 211 22.44 18.72 -10.02
CA LYS A 211 23.34 17.82 -10.75
C LYS A 211 23.33 16.40 -10.17
N ASP A 212 23.30 16.28 -8.85
CA ASP A 212 23.34 15.00 -8.17
C ASP A 212 22.02 14.24 -8.37
N PHE A 213 20.86 14.91 -8.23
CA PHE A 213 19.57 14.29 -8.56
C PHE A 213 19.45 13.92 -10.04
N ALA A 214 19.92 14.80 -10.95
CA ALA A 214 19.90 14.52 -12.38
C ALA A 214 20.71 13.26 -12.72
N SER A 215 21.83 13.04 -12.04
CA SER A 215 22.71 11.89 -12.28
C SER A 215 22.12 10.53 -11.90
N VAL A 216 21.14 10.50 -10.99
CA VAL A 216 20.55 9.25 -10.45
C VAL A 216 19.07 9.06 -10.77
N LEU A 217 18.33 10.11 -11.13
CA LEU A 217 16.89 10.03 -11.41
C LEU A 217 16.56 10.03 -12.91
N LEU A 218 17.31 10.77 -13.72
CA LEU A 218 17.00 10.90 -15.15
C LEU A 218 17.39 9.65 -15.94
N SER A 219 16.99 9.66 -17.22
CA SER A 219 17.03 8.47 -18.07
C SER A 219 18.44 7.86 -18.15
N GLY A 220 18.50 6.53 -17.99
CA GLY A 220 19.73 5.74 -18.11
C GLY A 220 20.30 5.20 -16.81
N TRP A 221 19.98 5.78 -15.64
CA TRP A 221 20.49 5.25 -14.37
C TRP A 221 19.87 3.88 -14.04
N THR A 222 20.75 2.95 -13.65
CA THR A 222 20.43 1.62 -13.15
C THR A 222 21.18 1.36 -11.83
N PRO A 223 20.76 0.39 -11.01
CA PRO A 223 21.48 0.02 -9.79
C PRO A 223 22.91 -0.49 -10.01
N ASN A 224 23.30 -0.80 -11.26
CA ASN A 224 24.68 -1.14 -11.60
C ASN A 224 25.58 0.09 -11.72
N ASP A 225 24.99 1.26 -11.92
CA ASP A 225 25.72 2.52 -11.97
C ASP A 225 26.09 2.98 -10.56
N PRO A 226 27.21 3.70 -10.37
CA PRO A 226 27.57 4.25 -9.07
C PRO A 226 26.45 5.15 -8.54
N ALA A 227 26.01 4.87 -7.31
CA ALA A 227 25.10 5.73 -6.57
C ALA A 227 25.56 5.84 -5.11
N PRO A 228 25.20 6.94 -4.42
CA PRO A 228 25.34 7.02 -2.98
C PRO A 228 24.58 5.87 -2.28
N SER A 229 24.94 5.59 -1.03
CA SER A 229 24.24 4.61 -0.19
C SER A 229 22.72 4.83 -0.21
N ASN A 230 21.92 3.76 -0.20
CA ASN A 230 20.46 3.89 -0.08
C ASN A 230 19.97 4.32 1.31
N GLY A 231 20.85 4.40 2.31
CA GLY A 231 20.62 5.17 3.54
C GLY A 231 20.68 6.70 3.36
N SER A 232 21.05 7.17 2.18
CA SER A 232 20.96 8.57 1.78
C SER A 232 19.73 8.81 0.91
N VAL A 233 19.22 10.05 0.92
CA VAL A 233 18.09 10.47 0.08
C VAL A 233 18.34 10.19 -1.41
N TRP A 234 19.59 10.31 -1.86
CA TRP A 234 19.98 10.10 -3.26
C TRP A 234 19.80 8.66 -3.69
N GLY A 235 20.44 7.73 -2.96
CA GLY A 235 20.40 6.30 -3.26
C GLY A 235 18.99 5.75 -3.06
N CYS A 236 18.32 6.15 -1.97
CA CYS A 236 16.96 5.71 -1.66
C CYS A 236 15.99 6.07 -2.80
N LEU A 237 15.96 7.35 -3.18
CA LEU A 237 15.02 7.82 -4.19
C LEU A 237 15.33 7.21 -5.57
N ALA A 238 16.61 7.14 -5.95
CA ALA A 238 17.03 6.55 -7.22
C ALA A 238 16.60 5.08 -7.35
N GLN A 239 16.84 4.29 -6.30
CA GLN A 239 16.47 2.88 -6.28
C GLN A 239 14.95 2.68 -6.30
N ALA A 240 14.20 3.47 -5.53
CA ALA A 240 12.74 3.42 -5.55
C ALA A 240 12.15 3.80 -6.92
N VAL A 241 12.63 4.90 -7.53
CA VAL A 241 12.24 5.32 -8.89
C VAL A 241 12.56 4.23 -9.90
N TRP A 242 13.78 3.67 -9.86
CA TRP A 242 14.17 2.60 -10.78
C TRP A 242 13.28 1.37 -10.63
N ALA A 243 12.99 0.94 -9.40
CA ALA A 243 12.17 -0.24 -9.14
C ALA A 243 10.77 -0.11 -9.75
N VAL A 244 10.13 1.05 -9.62
CA VAL A 244 8.80 1.31 -10.18
C VAL A 244 8.83 1.57 -11.69
N ARG A 245 9.87 2.26 -12.21
CA ARG A 245 10.00 2.58 -13.64
C ARG A 245 10.37 1.37 -14.50
N SER A 246 11.13 0.42 -13.95
CA SER A 246 11.63 -0.76 -14.67
C SER A 246 10.71 -1.98 -14.60
N THR A 247 9.56 -1.86 -13.93
CA THR A 247 8.62 -2.96 -13.72
C THR A 247 7.20 -2.59 -14.16
N ALA A 248 6.32 -3.60 -14.19
CA ALA A 248 4.97 -3.48 -14.75
C ALA A 248 3.85 -3.84 -13.74
N SER A 249 4.19 -4.07 -12.46
CA SER A 249 3.21 -4.36 -11.41
C SER A 249 3.72 -3.92 -10.05
N PHE A 250 2.82 -3.72 -9.09
CA PHE A 250 3.18 -3.43 -7.71
C PHE A 250 4.08 -4.51 -7.12
N GLU A 251 3.71 -5.79 -7.28
CA GLU A 251 4.48 -6.93 -6.78
C GLU A 251 5.92 -6.93 -7.30
N SER A 252 6.09 -6.80 -8.62
CA SER A 252 7.44 -6.79 -9.19
C SER A 252 8.24 -5.54 -8.82
N ALA A 253 7.61 -4.39 -8.61
CA ALA A 253 8.28 -3.18 -8.13
C ALA A 253 8.82 -3.34 -6.70
N ILE A 254 8.01 -3.83 -5.76
CA ILE A 254 8.44 -4.05 -4.38
C ILE A 254 9.54 -5.11 -4.31
N VAL A 255 9.39 -6.22 -5.04
CA VAL A 255 10.43 -7.25 -5.09
C VAL A 255 11.71 -6.68 -5.69
N ALA A 256 11.64 -5.85 -6.74
CA ALA A 256 12.82 -5.20 -7.31
C ALA A 256 13.51 -4.27 -6.31
N ALA A 257 12.76 -3.50 -5.52
CA ALA A 257 13.29 -2.63 -4.47
C ALA A 257 14.03 -3.42 -3.38
N ILE A 258 13.40 -4.44 -2.78
CA ILE A 258 14.00 -5.24 -1.70
C ILE A 258 15.24 -6.00 -2.19
N GLN A 259 15.23 -6.44 -3.46
CA GLN A 259 16.34 -7.19 -4.05
C GLN A 259 17.67 -6.41 -4.12
N LEU A 260 17.64 -5.09 -3.96
CA LEU A 260 18.82 -4.24 -3.95
C LEU A 260 19.62 -4.33 -2.63
N GLY A 261 19.00 -4.81 -1.55
CA GLY A 261 19.66 -5.00 -0.26
C GLY A 261 19.96 -3.69 0.49
N ASN A 262 20.73 -3.81 1.58
CA ASN A 262 21.06 -2.72 2.49
C ASN A 262 19.80 -2.10 3.12
N ASP A 263 19.46 -0.84 2.83
CA ASP A 263 18.28 -0.16 3.41
C ASP A 263 16.99 -0.54 2.66
N THR A 264 16.49 -1.77 2.90
CA THR A 264 15.43 -2.39 2.07
C THR A 264 14.02 -1.99 2.44
N ASP A 265 13.71 -1.81 3.72
CA ASP A 265 12.45 -1.26 4.21
C ASP A 265 12.23 0.14 3.66
N THR A 266 13.21 1.04 3.77
CA THR A 266 13.04 2.42 3.32
C THR A 266 12.84 2.53 1.81
N VAL A 267 13.69 1.83 1.03
CA VAL A 267 13.57 1.81 -0.43
C VAL A 267 12.23 1.20 -0.86
N ALA A 268 11.81 0.11 -0.21
CA ALA A 268 10.54 -0.55 -0.50
C ALA A 268 9.32 0.28 -0.05
N CYS A 269 9.41 1.04 1.05
CA CYS A 269 8.39 1.98 1.51
C CYS A 269 8.15 3.08 0.46
N VAL A 270 9.22 3.76 0.02
CA VAL A 270 9.12 4.82 -1.00
C VAL A 270 8.65 4.26 -2.35
N ALA A 271 9.20 3.11 -2.77
CA ALA A 271 8.75 2.42 -3.98
C ALA A 271 7.29 2.00 -3.88
N GLY A 272 6.85 1.55 -2.71
CA GLY A 272 5.49 1.10 -2.43
C GLY A 272 4.48 2.23 -2.40
N ALA A 273 4.83 3.39 -1.84
CA ALA A 273 4.01 4.59 -1.94
C ALA A 273 3.79 5.00 -3.41
N LEU A 274 4.86 5.01 -4.20
CA LEU A 274 4.81 5.39 -5.62
C LEU A 274 4.09 4.35 -6.49
N ALA A 275 4.42 3.07 -6.35
CA ALA A 275 3.78 1.97 -7.06
C ALA A 275 2.31 1.83 -6.65
N GLY A 276 1.99 2.03 -5.37
CA GLY A 276 0.63 2.03 -4.85
C GLY A 276 -0.22 3.15 -5.43
N ALA A 277 0.34 4.35 -5.58
CA ALA A 277 -0.34 5.44 -6.28
C ALA A 277 -0.54 5.15 -7.78
N ARG A 278 0.39 4.41 -8.42
CA ARG A 278 0.35 4.07 -9.85
C ARG A 278 -0.61 2.92 -10.16
N TYR A 279 -0.59 1.84 -9.38
CA TYR A 279 -1.33 0.60 -9.62
C TYR A 279 -2.59 0.47 -8.76
N SER A 280 -2.83 1.43 -7.86
CA SER A 280 -3.94 1.46 -6.90
C SER A 280 -3.93 0.32 -5.88
N VAL A 281 -4.86 0.39 -4.91
CA VAL A 281 -5.07 -0.68 -3.93
C VAL A 281 -5.37 -2.04 -4.56
N GLN A 282 -5.97 -2.09 -5.75
CA GLN A 282 -6.29 -3.35 -6.44
C GLN A 282 -5.07 -4.04 -7.03
N GLY A 283 -3.97 -3.31 -7.21
CA GLY A 283 -2.70 -3.86 -7.67
C GLY A 283 -1.86 -4.48 -6.54
N ILE A 284 -2.20 -4.24 -5.27
CA ILE A 284 -1.43 -4.73 -4.12
C ILE A 284 -1.86 -6.17 -3.79
N PRO A 285 -0.95 -7.15 -3.75
CA PRO A 285 -1.30 -8.51 -3.35
C PRO A 285 -1.98 -8.58 -1.98
N SER A 286 -3.17 -9.18 -1.90
CA SER A 286 -3.91 -9.27 -0.63
C SER A 286 -3.15 -10.13 0.39
N ARG A 287 -2.33 -11.08 -0.05
CA ARG A 287 -1.44 -11.86 0.84
C ARG A 287 -0.41 -11.01 1.58
N TRP A 288 -0.18 -9.78 1.14
CA TRP A 288 0.66 -8.79 1.83
C TRP A 288 -0.21 -7.81 2.61
N ALA A 289 -1.12 -7.11 1.92
CA ALA A 289 -1.93 -6.05 2.50
C ALA A 289 -2.81 -6.53 3.68
N THR A 290 -3.24 -7.79 3.68
CA THR A 290 -4.11 -8.33 4.74
C THR A 290 -3.45 -8.38 6.11
N TYR A 291 -2.13 -8.51 6.14
CA TYR A 291 -1.37 -8.76 7.37
C TYR A 291 -0.60 -7.55 7.85
N VAL A 292 -0.58 -6.43 7.09
CA VAL A 292 0.13 -5.23 7.56
C VAL A 292 -0.49 -4.68 8.83
N HIS A 293 0.34 -4.41 9.81
CA HIS A 293 -0.05 -3.81 11.08
C HIS A 293 1.12 -3.08 11.73
N GLY A 294 0.82 -2.27 12.73
CA GLY A 294 1.83 -1.61 13.55
C GLY A 294 1.17 -0.65 14.54
N ALA A 295 1.98 -0.08 15.40
CA ALA A 295 1.51 0.84 16.43
C ALA A 295 2.52 1.96 16.66
N LEU A 296 2.01 3.09 17.13
CA LEU A 296 2.82 4.22 17.56
C LEU A 296 2.15 4.88 18.77
N ASP A 297 2.95 5.49 19.62
CA ASP A 297 2.43 6.35 20.68
C ASP A 297 2.25 7.77 20.12
N ALA A 298 1.03 8.28 20.25
CA ALA A 298 0.65 9.64 19.92
C ALA A 298 0.60 10.50 21.20
N PRO A 299 0.54 11.84 21.09
CA PRO A 299 0.45 12.72 22.26
C PRO A 299 -0.75 12.42 23.18
N ASP A 300 -1.83 11.84 22.64
CA ASP A 300 -3.07 11.51 23.34
C ASP A 300 -3.26 10.00 23.60
N GLY A 301 -2.30 9.15 23.22
CA GLY A 301 -2.30 7.72 23.54
C GLY A 301 -1.78 6.84 22.42
N ARG A 302 -1.72 5.54 22.68
CA ARG A 302 -1.26 4.55 21.70
C ARG A 302 -2.28 4.33 20.59
N LEU A 303 -1.83 4.42 19.35
CA LEU A 303 -2.61 4.11 18.15
C LEU A 303 -2.15 2.77 17.57
N VAL A 304 -3.11 2.00 17.05
CA VAL A 304 -2.86 0.74 16.35
C VAL A 304 -3.45 0.84 14.95
N TYR A 305 -2.63 0.57 13.95
CA TYR A 305 -3.04 0.55 12.56
C TYR A 305 -2.99 -0.88 12.03
N ARG A 306 -4.04 -1.22 11.30
CA ARG A 306 -4.13 -2.40 10.43
C ARG A 306 -4.59 -1.93 9.05
N MET A 307 -4.69 -2.83 8.09
CA MET A 307 -5.15 -2.55 6.72
C MET A 307 -6.36 -1.59 6.66
N ASP A 308 -7.41 -1.83 7.45
CA ASP A 308 -8.63 -1.02 7.45
C ASP A 308 -8.43 0.39 8.03
N HIS A 309 -7.56 0.53 9.03
CA HIS A 309 -7.18 1.81 9.61
C HIS A 309 -6.33 2.63 8.61
N LEU A 310 -5.38 1.98 7.93
CA LEU A 310 -4.57 2.60 6.87
C LEU A 310 -5.43 3.10 5.70
N GLN A 311 -6.46 2.33 5.31
CA GLN A 311 -7.41 2.79 4.30
C GLN A 311 -8.23 4.01 4.76
N GLN A 312 -8.65 4.04 6.02
CA GLN A 312 -9.38 5.18 6.58
C GLN A 312 -8.48 6.41 6.70
N PHE A 313 -7.24 6.22 7.11
CA PHE A 313 -6.21 7.26 7.17
C PHE A 313 -6.00 7.92 5.81
N ALA A 314 -5.83 7.12 4.74
CA ALA A 314 -5.74 7.64 3.38
C ALA A 314 -6.96 8.48 2.97
N ARG A 315 -8.18 7.99 3.24
CA ARG A 315 -9.43 8.73 2.94
C ARG A 315 -9.53 10.04 3.72
N ARG A 316 -9.19 10.04 5.01
CA ARG A 316 -9.19 11.24 5.86
C ARG A 316 -8.21 12.29 5.34
N LEU A 317 -7.00 11.88 4.95
CA LEU A 317 -6.00 12.79 4.38
C LEU A 317 -6.45 13.41 3.05
N LEU A 318 -7.21 12.64 2.26
CA LEU A 318 -7.83 13.12 1.03
C LEU A 318 -9.07 14.01 1.29
N GLY A 319 -9.38 14.38 2.54
CA GLY A 319 -10.55 15.18 2.89
C GLY A 319 -11.89 14.44 2.82
N GLY A 320 -11.85 13.11 2.64
CA GLY A 320 -13.01 12.25 2.68
C GLY A 320 -13.51 12.00 4.11
N THR A 321 -14.76 11.54 4.23
CA THR A 321 -15.31 11.03 5.49
C THR A 321 -15.26 9.50 5.49
N ASP A 322 -15.29 8.89 6.68
CA ASP A 322 -15.43 7.44 6.77
C ASP A 322 -16.77 7.03 6.14
N ARG A 323 -16.72 6.12 5.17
CA ARG A 323 -17.94 5.59 4.54
C ARG A 323 -18.64 4.70 5.57
N SER A 324 -19.91 4.97 5.86
CA SER A 324 -20.71 4.12 6.73
C SER A 324 -20.78 2.69 6.19
N GLU A 325 -20.72 1.69 7.07
CA GLU A 325 -20.91 0.31 6.66
C GLU A 325 -22.34 0.09 6.22
N THR A 326 -22.52 -0.64 5.11
CA THR A 326 -23.81 -1.21 4.77
C THR A 326 -24.19 -2.20 5.86
N PRO A 327 -25.38 -2.10 6.48
CA PRO A 327 -25.83 -3.08 7.47
C PRO A 327 -25.82 -4.49 6.88
N PRO A 328 -25.30 -5.49 7.60
CA PRO A 328 -25.27 -6.86 7.10
C PRO A 328 -26.68 -7.41 6.87
N GLU A 329 -26.82 -8.25 5.84
CA GLU A 329 -28.04 -9.00 5.57
C GLU A 329 -28.17 -10.23 6.48
N SER A 330 -29.32 -10.90 6.46
CA SER A 330 -29.51 -12.18 7.15
C SER A 330 -28.49 -13.23 6.67
N PRO A 331 -27.80 -13.95 7.58
CA PRO A 331 -26.70 -14.84 7.24
C PRO A 331 -27.05 -15.87 6.17
N ALA A 332 -26.09 -16.15 5.28
CA ALA A 332 -26.17 -17.19 4.26
C ALA A 332 -24.81 -17.88 4.05
N GLY A 333 -24.82 -19.21 4.03
CA GLY A 333 -23.61 -20.04 3.95
C GLY A 333 -22.99 -20.27 5.35
N PRO A 334 -21.81 -20.91 5.41
CA PRO A 334 -21.00 -21.38 4.27
C PRO A 334 -21.66 -22.54 3.54
N GLN A 335 -21.77 -22.45 2.22
CA GLN A 335 -22.30 -23.51 1.35
C GLN A 335 -21.19 -23.99 0.43
N GLU A 336 -20.92 -25.30 0.43
CA GLU A 336 -19.93 -25.89 -0.47
C GLU A 336 -20.41 -25.78 -1.93
N VAL A 337 -19.59 -25.19 -2.79
CA VAL A 337 -19.86 -24.99 -4.23
C VAL A 337 -18.94 -25.82 -5.13
N ALA A 338 -17.80 -26.24 -4.60
CA ALA A 338 -16.88 -27.22 -5.15
C ALA A 338 -16.13 -27.88 -3.98
N PRO A 339 -15.47 -29.04 -4.15
CA PRO A 339 -14.78 -29.72 -3.06
C PRO A 339 -13.88 -28.76 -2.27
N TRP A 340 -14.16 -28.61 -0.97
CA TRP A 340 -13.44 -27.73 -0.02
C TRP A 340 -13.61 -26.21 -0.26
N LEU A 341 -14.32 -25.80 -1.31
CA LEU A 341 -14.56 -24.40 -1.66
C LEU A 341 -16.02 -24.01 -1.36
N HIS A 342 -16.19 -22.95 -0.58
CA HIS A 342 -17.46 -22.52 -0.03
C HIS A 342 -17.80 -21.07 -0.42
N ALA A 343 -19.09 -20.81 -0.66
CA ALA A 343 -19.64 -19.48 -0.81
C ALA A 343 -20.39 -19.05 0.45
N ALA A 344 -20.30 -17.77 0.79
CA ALA A 344 -21.08 -17.18 1.88
C ALA A 344 -21.34 -15.68 1.64
N ASP A 345 -22.25 -15.11 2.43
CA ASP A 345 -22.27 -13.67 2.69
C ASP A 345 -21.39 -13.30 3.88
N LEU A 346 -21.36 -12.01 4.26
CA LEU A 346 -20.49 -11.54 5.34
C LEU A 346 -20.78 -12.21 6.69
N LEU A 347 -22.05 -12.45 7.04
CA LEU A 347 -22.38 -13.06 8.33
C LEU A 347 -22.32 -14.59 8.28
N GLY A 348 -22.65 -15.22 7.15
CA GLY A 348 -22.46 -16.66 6.99
C GLY A 348 -20.98 -17.04 7.04
N ALA A 349 -20.09 -16.21 6.50
CA ALA A 349 -18.65 -16.43 6.64
C ALA A 349 -18.17 -16.34 8.10
N ASN A 350 -18.84 -15.56 8.94
CA ASN A 350 -18.48 -15.36 10.36
C ASN A 350 -18.70 -16.63 11.21
N ASP A 351 -19.54 -17.54 10.76
CA ASP A 351 -19.83 -18.80 11.46
C ASP A 351 -18.86 -19.94 11.07
N ALA A 352 -17.88 -19.65 10.22
CA ALA A 352 -16.90 -20.63 9.78
C ALA A 352 -15.91 -21.04 10.88
N PRO A 353 -15.45 -22.30 10.89
CA PRO A 353 -14.35 -22.72 11.76
C PRO A 353 -13.08 -21.88 11.53
N THR A 354 -12.37 -21.53 12.61
CA THR A 354 -11.22 -20.59 12.55
C THR A 354 -9.99 -21.14 11.80
N ASP A 355 -9.93 -22.45 11.60
CA ASP A 355 -8.89 -23.12 10.81
C ASP A 355 -9.17 -23.07 9.29
N TRP A 356 -10.37 -22.65 8.89
CA TRP A 356 -10.72 -22.39 7.49
C TRP A 356 -10.09 -21.08 7.01
N ALA A 357 -9.76 -21.04 5.72
CA ALA A 357 -9.23 -19.86 5.09
C ALA A 357 -10.35 -18.95 4.55
N ILE A 358 -10.21 -17.65 4.74
CA ILE A 358 -11.22 -16.66 4.33
C ILE A 358 -10.69 -15.79 3.19
N VAL A 359 -11.40 -15.73 2.07
CA VAL A 359 -11.17 -14.79 0.96
C VAL A 359 -12.33 -13.78 0.95
N SER A 360 -12.06 -12.61 1.52
CA SER A 360 -13.01 -11.52 1.68
C SER A 360 -12.89 -10.51 0.54
N LEU A 361 -14.03 -10.19 -0.07
CA LEU A 361 -14.14 -9.23 -1.19
C LEU A 361 -14.83 -7.92 -0.77
N CYS A 362 -14.89 -7.65 0.54
CA CYS A 362 -15.55 -6.49 1.13
C CYS A 362 -14.83 -6.05 2.41
N ARG A 363 -15.22 -4.90 2.98
CA ARG A 363 -14.68 -4.42 4.26
C ARG A 363 -15.08 -5.38 5.38
N THR A 364 -14.09 -5.84 6.15
CA THR A 364 -14.33 -6.80 7.25
C THR A 364 -14.00 -6.25 8.63
N ARG A 365 -13.24 -5.15 8.71
CA ARG A 365 -12.64 -4.66 9.96
C ARG A 365 -11.86 -5.77 10.66
N ASP A 366 -12.27 -6.15 11.87
CA ASP A 366 -11.67 -7.16 12.73
C ASP A 366 -12.45 -8.47 12.78
N ARG A 367 -13.54 -8.61 12.00
CA ARG A 367 -14.44 -9.79 12.06
C ARG A 367 -13.72 -11.12 11.89
N PHE A 368 -12.73 -11.17 11.00
CA PHE A 368 -11.96 -12.38 10.72
C PHE A 368 -10.54 -12.33 11.28
N ALA A 369 -10.28 -11.49 12.29
CA ALA A 369 -8.94 -11.38 12.88
C ALA A 369 -8.49 -12.69 13.58
N ASN A 370 -9.43 -13.53 14.00
CA ASN A 370 -9.22 -14.87 14.55
C ASN A 370 -8.92 -15.95 13.50
N HIS A 371 -9.13 -15.67 12.20
CA HIS A 371 -8.70 -16.55 11.12
C HIS A 371 -7.24 -16.26 10.78
N ASP A 372 -6.39 -17.25 11.01
CA ASP A 372 -4.94 -17.15 10.75
C ASP A 372 -4.62 -16.93 9.28
N ILE A 373 -5.42 -17.53 8.41
CA ILE A 373 -5.25 -17.52 6.97
C ILE A 373 -6.44 -16.79 6.35
N ARG A 374 -6.20 -15.55 5.93
CA ARG A 374 -7.22 -14.75 5.27
C ARG A 374 -6.64 -13.92 4.13
N ARG A 375 -7.52 -13.41 3.27
CA ARG A 375 -7.23 -12.49 2.17
C ARG A 375 -8.33 -11.43 2.14
N GLN A 376 -7.93 -10.18 2.13
CA GLN A 376 -8.84 -9.04 1.94
C GLN A 376 -8.53 -8.42 0.58
N VAL A 377 -9.36 -8.71 -0.41
CA VAL A 377 -9.23 -8.21 -1.77
C VAL A 377 -10.16 -7.02 -1.96
N TYR A 378 -9.61 -5.92 -2.47
CA TYR A 378 -10.39 -4.70 -2.69
C TYR A 378 -11.17 -4.79 -4.01
N LEU A 379 -12.50 -4.93 -3.91
CA LEU A 379 -13.42 -4.93 -5.05
C LEU A 379 -14.65 -4.06 -4.75
N ILE A 380 -14.99 -3.19 -5.70
CA ILE A 380 -16.19 -2.34 -5.65
C ILE A 380 -17.30 -3.00 -6.47
N ASP A 381 -18.50 -3.07 -5.89
CA ASP A 381 -19.67 -3.73 -6.46
C ASP A 381 -20.52 -2.76 -7.28
N GLU A 382 -19.89 -2.11 -8.25
CA GLU A 382 -20.49 -1.09 -9.11
C GLU A 382 -20.11 -1.38 -10.56
N SER A 383 -20.98 -1.02 -11.50
CA SER A 383 -20.86 -1.39 -12.92
C SER A 383 -19.99 -0.44 -13.73
N GLU A 384 -19.65 0.72 -13.20
CA GLU A 384 -18.81 1.69 -13.91
C GLU A 384 -17.33 1.23 -13.90
N PRO A 385 -16.67 1.09 -15.06
CA PRO A 385 -15.29 0.57 -15.15
C PRO A 385 -14.27 1.32 -14.29
N GLU A 386 -14.43 2.64 -14.14
CA GLU A 386 -13.59 3.49 -13.29
C GLU A 386 -13.65 3.15 -11.79
N ARG A 387 -14.66 2.37 -11.35
CA ARG A 387 -14.81 1.90 -9.97
C ARG A 387 -13.84 0.77 -9.64
N ASN A 388 -13.27 0.10 -10.65
CA ASN A 388 -12.28 -0.95 -10.46
C ASN A 388 -11.14 -0.83 -11.50
N ILE A 389 -10.28 0.18 -11.34
CA ILE A 389 -9.18 0.44 -12.29
C ILE A 389 -8.15 -0.70 -12.38
N GLY A 390 -8.14 -1.63 -11.42
CA GLY A 390 -7.29 -2.81 -11.38
C GLY A 390 -8.07 -4.11 -11.25
N LEU A 391 -9.29 -4.20 -11.80
CA LEU A 391 -10.18 -5.35 -11.68
C LEU A 391 -9.47 -6.69 -11.99
N ALA A 392 -8.73 -6.76 -13.09
CA ALA A 392 -8.01 -7.97 -13.51
C ALA A 392 -7.00 -8.45 -12.45
N SER A 393 -6.26 -7.52 -11.83
CA SER A 393 -5.29 -7.81 -10.78
C SER A 393 -5.98 -8.32 -9.51
N ALA A 394 -7.07 -7.67 -9.10
CA ALA A 394 -7.83 -8.05 -7.91
C ALA A 394 -8.49 -9.44 -8.06
N VAL A 395 -9.11 -9.72 -9.21
CA VAL A 395 -9.70 -11.04 -9.48
C VAL A 395 -8.60 -12.10 -9.55
N ARG A 396 -7.47 -11.81 -10.20
CA ARG A 396 -6.33 -12.74 -10.25
C ARG A 396 -5.80 -13.07 -8.87
N ASP A 397 -5.56 -12.08 -8.04
CA ASP A 397 -5.08 -12.26 -6.66
C ASP A 397 -6.06 -13.10 -5.82
N ALA A 398 -7.37 -12.84 -5.93
CA ALA A 398 -8.39 -13.63 -5.24
C ALA A 398 -8.39 -15.10 -5.69
N VAL A 399 -8.35 -15.33 -7.00
CA VAL A 399 -8.45 -16.65 -7.61
C VAL A 399 -7.15 -17.43 -7.36
N ASP A 400 -5.97 -16.80 -7.47
CA ASP A 400 -4.67 -17.37 -7.10
C ASP A 400 -4.60 -17.78 -5.63
N ALA A 401 -5.16 -16.96 -4.73
CA ALA A 401 -5.23 -17.31 -3.33
C ALA A 401 -6.15 -18.53 -3.09
N VAL A 402 -7.31 -18.60 -3.75
CA VAL A 402 -8.20 -19.76 -3.65
C VAL A 402 -7.47 -21.03 -4.06
N ASP A 403 -6.79 -21.04 -5.22
CA ASP A 403 -6.05 -22.23 -5.68
C ASP A 403 -4.94 -22.64 -4.71
N ALA A 404 -4.14 -21.68 -4.25
CA ALA A 404 -3.03 -21.96 -3.34
C ALA A 404 -3.53 -22.55 -2.01
N LEU A 405 -4.64 -22.03 -1.47
CA LEU A 405 -5.21 -22.49 -0.21
C LEU A 405 -5.91 -23.85 -0.32
N LEU A 406 -6.57 -24.12 -1.45
CA LEU A 406 -7.11 -25.45 -1.75
C LEU A 406 -5.99 -26.48 -1.92
N ALA A 407 -4.88 -26.10 -2.58
CA ALA A 407 -3.70 -26.97 -2.74
C ALA A 407 -3.02 -27.30 -1.40
N GLU A 408 -3.19 -26.46 -0.37
CA GLU A 408 -2.78 -26.75 1.01
C GLU A 408 -3.73 -27.70 1.76
N GLY A 409 -4.83 -28.14 1.12
CA GLY A 409 -5.84 -29.01 1.73
C GLY A 409 -6.76 -28.29 2.72
N ARG A 410 -6.94 -26.97 2.56
CA ARG A 410 -7.80 -26.16 3.45
C ARG A 410 -9.22 -26.06 2.91
N ASN A 411 -10.18 -25.93 3.81
CA ASN A 411 -11.47 -25.35 3.47
C ASN A 411 -11.30 -23.85 3.21
N VAL A 412 -11.84 -23.36 2.10
CA VAL A 412 -11.76 -21.97 1.66
C VAL A 412 -13.16 -21.40 1.53
N ILE A 413 -13.40 -20.24 2.13
CA ILE A 413 -14.63 -19.46 1.91
C ILE A 413 -14.31 -18.25 1.04
N VAL A 414 -15.09 -18.06 -0.02
CA VAL A 414 -15.14 -16.80 -0.78
C VAL A 414 -16.43 -16.09 -0.41
N HIS A 415 -16.33 -14.82 -0.01
CA HIS A 415 -17.50 -14.05 0.36
C HIS A 415 -17.37 -12.55 0.04
N CYS A 416 -18.52 -11.91 -0.11
CA CYS A 416 -18.68 -10.45 -0.12
C CYS A 416 -19.83 -10.08 0.81
N HIS A 417 -20.22 -8.81 0.85
CA HIS A 417 -21.22 -8.32 1.80
C HIS A 417 -22.53 -9.14 1.79
N GLY A 418 -23.16 -9.30 0.62
CA GLY A 418 -24.39 -10.08 0.44
C GLY A 418 -24.19 -11.47 -0.18
N GLY A 419 -22.93 -11.88 -0.40
CA GLY A 419 -22.63 -13.17 -1.06
C GLY A 419 -23.08 -13.27 -2.53
N ARG A 420 -23.43 -12.16 -3.20
CA ARG A 420 -24.02 -12.18 -4.55
C ARG A 420 -22.99 -11.89 -5.65
N SER A 421 -22.86 -10.63 -6.03
CA SER A 421 -22.11 -10.16 -7.21
C SER A 421 -20.61 -10.43 -7.13
N ARG A 422 -19.85 -9.76 -6.24
CA ARG A 422 -18.40 -9.98 -6.11
C ARG A 422 -18.01 -11.43 -5.79
N THR A 423 -18.81 -12.11 -4.94
CA THR A 423 -18.61 -13.53 -4.64
C THR A 423 -18.76 -14.37 -5.90
N GLY A 424 -19.81 -14.09 -6.69
CA GLY A 424 -20.05 -14.73 -7.96
C GLY A 424 -18.96 -14.47 -8.99
N LEU A 425 -18.45 -13.23 -9.09
CA LEU A 425 -17.32 -12.88 -9.96
C LEU A 425 -16.11 -13.79 -9.71
N VAL A 426 -15.65 -13.89 -8.46
CA VAL A 426 -14.45 -14.66 -8.13
C VAL A 426 -14.67 -16.17 -8.28
N LEU A 427 -15.84 -16.68 -7.87
CA LEU A 427 -16.15 -18.12 -8.02
C LEU A 427 -16.28 -18.52 -9.50
N LYS A 428 -16.87 -17.67 -10.35
CA LYS A 428 -16.94 -17.90 -11.80
C LYS A 428 -15.54 -17.83 -12.43
N ALA A 429 -14.76 -16.81 -12.10
CA ALA A 429 -13.38 -16.68 -12.57
C ALA A 429 -12.55 -17.94 -12.23
N TRP A 430 -12.69 -18.44 -11.01
CA TRP A 430 -12.08 -19.68 -10.54
C TRP A 430 -12.56 -20.91 -11.33
N ALA A 431 -13.87 -21.05 -11.55
CA ALA A 431 -14.42 -22.17 -12.32
C ALA A 431 -14.02 -22.13 -13.80
N MET A 432 -13.95 -20.95 -14.41
CA MET A 432 -13.45 -20.77 -15.78
C MET A 432 -12.00 -21.23 -15.90
N ARG A 433 -11.14 -20.88 -14.93
CA ARG A 433 -9.74 -21.33 -14.89
C ARG A 433 -9.63 -22.84 -14.63
N THR A 434 -10.41 -23.36 -13.68
CA THR A 434 -10.27 -24.73 -13.19
C THR A 434 -10.88 -25.76 -14.13
N TYR A 435 -12.05 -25.46 -14.69
CA TYR A 435 -12.83 -26.39 -15.50
C TYR A 435 -12.81 -26.07 -17.00
N GLY A 436 -12.17 -24.96 -17.42
CA GLY A 436 -12.17 -24.52 -18.82
C GLY A 436 -13.55 -24.10 -19.32
N TYR A 437 -14.38 -23.60 -18.40
CA TYR A 437 -15.71 -23.06 -18.70
C TYR A 437 -15.59 -21.71 -19.40
N SER A 438 -16.52 -21.45 -20.31
CA SER A 438 -16.94 -20.11 -20.72
C SER A 438 -17.64 -19.40 -19.56
N GLU A 439 -17.79 -18.08 -19.65
CA GLU A 439 -18.56 -17.29 -18.67
C GLU A 439 -19.97 -17.88 -18.45
N ARG A 440 -20.66 -18.25 -19.54
CA ARG A 440 -22.03 -18.77 -19.49
C ARG A 440 -22.13 -20.16 -18.85
N GLU A 441 -21.13 -21.02 -19.11
CA GLU A 441 -21.00 -22.32 -18.45
C GLU A 441 -20.75 -22.11 -16.94
N ALA A 442 -19.87 -21.17 -16.57
CA ALA A 442 -19.59 -20.84 -15.18
C ALA A 442 -20.78 -20.19 -14.46
N HIS A 443 -21.56 -19.33 -15.14
CA HIS A 443 -22.83 -18.80 -14.64
C HIS A 443 -23.78 -19.97 -14.31
N SER A 444 -23.98 -20.88 -15.26
CA SER A 444 -24.92 -22.01 -15.11
C SER A 444 -24.50 -22.94 -13.98
N TRP A 445 -23.19 -23.20 -13.86
CA TRP A 445 -22.62 -23.95 -12.75
C TRP A 445 -22.92 -23.27 -11.41
N LEU A 446 -22.53 -22.00 -11.24
CA LEU A 446 -22.65 -21.33 -9.95
C LEU A 446 -24.12 -21.12 -9.53
N ALA A 447 -25.02 -20.79 -10.47
CA ALA A 447 -26.45 -20.68 -10.20
C ALA A 447 -27.06 -21.99 -9.68
N GLY A 448 -26.52 -23.14 -10.11
CA GLY A 448 -26.89 -24.45 -9.58
C GLY A 448 -26.31 -24.78 -8.21
N GLN A 449 -25.20 -24.13 -7.81
CA GLN A 449 -24.49 -24.41 -6.56
C GLN A 449 -24.74 -23.40 -5.44
N TRP A 450 -25.13 -22.15 -5.73
CA TRP A 450 -25.22 -21.09 -4.73
C TRP A 450 -26.48 -20.24 -4.89
N TYR A 451 -27.44 -20.41 -3.98
CA TYR A 451 -28.79 -19.84 -4.13
C TYR A 451 -28.87 -18.31 -4.01
N ARG A 452 -27.84 -17.65 -3.45
CA ARG A 452 -27.77 -16.18 -3.36
C ARG A 452 -27.12 -15.55 -4.59
N TYR A 453 -26.54 -16.34 -5.50
CA TYR A 453 -25.90 -15.82 -6.70
C TYR A 453 -26.87 -14.95 -7.51
N ALA A 454 -26.36 -13.80 -7.96
CA ALA A 454 -27.06 -12.89 -8.87
C ALA A 454 -26.02 -12.19 -9.76
N ASP A 455 -26.34 -12.03 -11.04
CA ASP A 455 -25.48 -11.52 -12.11
C ASP A 455 -25.93 -10.15 -12.62
N TYR A 456 -26.18 -9.21 -11.70
CA TYR A 456 -26.67 -7.88 -12.04
C TYR A 456 -25.58 -6.85 -12.37
N ASN A 457 -24.29 -7.21 -12.24
CA ASN A 457 -23.19 -6.31 -12.55
C ASN A 457 -22.62 -6.66 -13.92
N ASP A 458 -23.07 -5.92 -14.94
CA ASP A 458 -22.71 -6.15 -16.34
C ASP A 458 -21.19 -6.03 -16.58
N ALA A 459 -20.50 -5.12 -15.89
CA ALA A 459 -19.04 -4.97 -16.05
C ALA A 459 -18.27 -6.21 -15.57
N PHE A 460 -18.78 -6.94 -14.58
CA PHE A 460 -18.18 -8.21 -14.16
C PHE A 460 -18.41 -9.33 -15.17
N VAL A 461 -19.56 -9.33 -15.84
CA VAL A 461 -19.86 -10.28 -16.92
C VAL A 461 -18.96 -9.98 -18.12
N GLU A 462 -18.92 -8.73 -18.58
CA GLU A 462 -18.07 -8.28 -19.68
C GLU A 462 -16.60 -8.61 -19.42
N PHE A 463 -16.09 -8.30 -18.22
CA PHE A 463 -14.73 -8.64 -17.81
C PHE A 463 -14.44 -10.15 -17.93
N LEU A 464 -15.36 -11.01 -17.46
CA LEU A 464 -15.16 -12.46 -17.54
C LEU A 464 -15.22 -12.98 -18.98
N ASP A 465 -16.00 -12.34 -19.85
CA ASP A 465 -16.14 -12.71 -21.26
C ASP A 465 -14.95 -12.25 -22.12
N SER A 466 -14.41 -11.05 -21.87
CA SER A 466 -13.39 -10.45 -22.74
C SER A 466 -11.97 -10.49 -22.18
N ASP A 467 -11.82 -10.25 -20.88
CA ASP A 467 -10.53 -9.89 -20.27
C ASP A 467 -9.98 -10.95 -19.32
N TRP A 468 -10.83 -11.88 -18.87
CA TRP A 468 -10.42 -13.06 -18.08
C TRP A 468 -10.16 -14.24 -19.02
N PRO A 469 -8.90 -14.52 -19.40
CA PRO A 469 -8.63 -15.58 -20.35
C PRO A 469 -9.05 -16.94 -19.78
N SER A 470 -9.97 -17.62 -20.45
CA SER A 470 -10.13 -19.06 -20.28
C SER A 470 -8.81 -19.71 -20.68
N PRO A 471 -8.19 -20.59 -19.87
CA PRO A 471 -7.01 -21.31 -20.31
C PRO A 471 -7.36 -22.01 -21.62
N ALA A 472 -6.56 -21.79 -22.66
CA ALA A 472 -6.79 -22.40 -23.97
C ALA A 472 -7.05 -23.89 -23.77
N ARG A 473 -8.25 -24.37 -24.13
CA ARG A 473 -8.56 -25.80 -24.08
C ARG A 473 -7.48 -26.52 -24.91
N PRO A 474 -6.82 -27.55 -24.35
CA PRO A 474 -5.72 -28.25 -25.02
C PRO A 474 -6.14 -28.85 -26.37
#